data_AF-A0A832WLA6-F1
#
_entry.id   AF-A0A832WLA6-F1
#
_cell.length_a   1.000
_cell.length_b   1.000
_cell.length_c   1.000
_cell.angle_alpha   90.00
_cell.angle_beta   90.00
_cell.angle_gamma   90.00
#
_symmetry.space_group_name_H-M   'P 1'
#
loop_
_entity.id
_entity.type
_entity.pdbx_description
1 polymer ?
#
loop_
_entity_poly.entity_id
_entity_poly.type
_entity_poly.pdbx_seq_one_letter_code
_entity_poly.pdbx_strand_id
1 'polypeptide(L)'
;MDKKEFAKVLTAAIVLITFTGVAGGYTALQSSIPLTVEEPLEILKYNGSLNVFPGETLNFQVEVENHASISYNASLLFCLNDTEYQQKFVTFSDYVYAVNPGRCILDSWLWVSNAAPAANLEMAITIIRSPEPYSNSTEPASGSAPSATLFSAGAKWAAGNGTSVLYINWFDNYLAHHLTDGAEWGPWWREGGLETIKNSTVTMLEQQGLKVTCAPDVPTNISGYDLVVFEAWFAVEPKHSQLVRDYLEGGGNVVIMAGTPCYFSTYCKDLWPYRTGGMNLSSLEDWFGSACFANSGGTANLVVDRPFGTVLENQSQVYHIDAYGCYALISMSDDSTAIARWSDGTVFAFVHEYGAGRIYYQAELVW
;
A
#
# COMPACT_ATOMS: atom_id res chain seq x y z
N MET A 1 36.41 62.05 -43.48
CA MET A 1 36.24 60.75 -42.80
C MET A 1 37.38 59.86 -43.25
N ASP A 2 38.20 59.38 -42.31
CA ASP A 2 39.32 58.48 -42.58
C ASP A 2 38.80 57.17 -43.22
N LYS A 3 39.57 56.52 -44.11
CA LYS A 3 39.22 55.24 -44.73
C LYS A 3 38.90 54.16 -43.67
N LYS A 4 39.50 54.25 -42.48
CA LYS A 4 39.17 53.39 -41.34
C LYS A 4 37.81 53.69 -40.69
N GLU A 5 37.29 54.90 -40.78
CA GLU A 5 35.96 55.25 -40.29
C GLU A 5 34.86 54.93 -41.30
N PHE A 6 35.11 55.10 -42.60
CA PHE A 6 34.16 54.69 -43.64
C PHE A 6 33.90 53.18 -43.64
N ALA A 7 34.94 52.37 -43.39
CA ALA A 7 34.81 50.93 -43.26
C ALA A 7 33.96 50.53 -42.03
N LYS A 8 34.10 51.22 -40.89
CA LYS A 8 33.31 50.94 -39.68
C LYS A 8 31.83 51.31 -39.84
N VAL A 9 31.54 52.42 -40.52
CA VAL A 9 30.15 52.85 -40.80
C VAL A 9 29.47 51.91 -41.81
N LEU A 10 30.21 51.42 -42.82
CA LEU A 10 29.66 50.48 -43.81
C LEU A 10 29.43 49.08 -43.22
N THR A 11 30.31 48.60 -42.32
CA THR A 11 30.08 47.33 -41.60
C THR A 11 28.91 47.42 -40.62
N ALA A 12 28.72 48.55 -39.94
CA ALA A 12 27.57 48.76 -39.06
C ALA A 12 26.24 48.82 -39.83
N ALA A 13 26.22 49.41 -41.03
CA ALA A 13 25.02 49.47 -41.87
C ALA A 13 24.63 48.10 -42.49
N ILE A 14 25.61 47.25 -42.83
CA ILE A 14 25.33 45.91 -43.38
C ILE A 14 24.81 44.94 -42.30
N VAL A 15 25.28 45.05 -41.06
CA VAL A 15 24.77 44.24 -39.93
C VAL A 15 23.36 44.66 -39.52
N LEU A 16 22.98 45.93 -39.73
CA LEU A 16 21.63 46.41 -39.40
C LEU A 16 20.56 45.95 -40.41
N ILE A 17 20.94 45.71 -41.68
CA ILE A 17 20.00 45.27 -42.73
C ILE A 17 19.76 43.75 -42.68
N THR A 18 20.69 42.96 -42.12
CA THR A 18 20.48 41.50 -41.95
C THR A 18 19.64 41.13 -40.73
N PHE A 19 19.46 42.03 -39.74
CA PHE A 19 18.61 41.76 -38.58
C PHE A 19 17.14 42.16 -38.75
N THR A 20 16.80 43.06 -39.68
CA THR A 20 15.39 43.40 -39.97
C THR A 20 14.75 42.49 -41.02
N GLY A 21 15.52 41.58 -41.65
CA GLY A 21 15.04 40.69 -42.71
C GLY A 21 14.59 39.29 -42.27
N VAL A 22 14.78 38.89 -41.00
CA VAL A 22 14.34 37.57 -40.48
C VAL A 22 13.26 37.72 -39.39
N ALA A 23 13.05 38.92 -38.85
CA ALA A 23 11.98 39.20 -37.89
C ALA A 23 10.60 39.49 -38.53
N GLY A 24 10.46 39.34 -39.85
CA GLY A 24 9.22 39.58 -40.58
C GLY A 24 8.47 38.32 -41.03
N GLY A 25 8.95 37.12 -40.67
CA GLY A 25 8.44 35.84 -41.21
C GLY A 25 8.00 34.79 -40.19
N TYR A 26 8.02 35.09 -38.88
CA TYR A 26 7.59 34.15 -37.82
C TYR A 26 6.42 34.67 -36.96
N THR A 27 5.64 35.63 -37.46
CA THR A 27 4.31 35.92 -36.89
C THR A 27 3.20 35.13 -37.58
N ALA A 28 3.54 34.17 -38.43
CA ALA A 28 2.58 33.22 -38.98
C ALA A 28 2.37 32.08 -37.97
N LEU A 29 1.25 32.19 -37.25
CA LEU A 29 0.52 31.08 -36.63
C LEU A 29 1.14 30.49 -35.35
N GLN A 30 1.25 31.30 -34.29
CA GLN A 30 0.97 30.73 -32.95
C GLN A 30 -0.55 30.49 -32.86
N SER A 31 -0.99 29.42 -33.53
CA SER A 31 -2.31 28.86 -33.27
C SER A 31 -2.20 28.20 -31.90
N SER A 32 -2.66 28.89 -30.86
CA SER A 32 -2.95 28.24 -29.58
C SER A 32 -4.06 27.23 -29.86
N ILE A 33 -3.68 25.98 -30.11
CA ILE A 33 -4.65 24.90 -30.19
C ILE A 33 -5.21 24.77 -28.77
N PRO A 34 -6.51 25.02 -28.54
CA PRO A 34 -7.09 24.80 -27.24
C PRO A 34 -6.97 23.30 -26.93
N LEU A 35 -6.14 22.98 -25.94
CA LEU A 35 -6.05 21.63 -25.39
C LEU A 35 -7.19 21.49 -24.38
N THR A 36 -8.26 20.82 -24.78
CA THR A 36 -9.27 20.34 -23.83
C THR A 36 -8.77 19.03 -23.27
N VAL A 37 -8.57 18.97 -21.95
CA VAL A 37 -8.35 17.70 -21.24
C VAL A 37 -9.73 17.15 -20.91
N GLU A 38 -10.11 16.05 -21.57
CA GLU A 38 -11.37 15.36 -21.34
C GLU A 38 -11.15 14.21 -20.34
N GLU A 39 -12.18 13.88 -19.55
CA GLU A 39 -12.15 12.71 -18.69
C GLU A 39 -12.20 11.44 -19.56
N PRO A 40 -11.23 10.52 -19.43
CA PRO A 40 -11.07 9.43 -20.38
C PRO A 40 -12.07 8.29 -20.18
N LEU A 41 -12.76 8.24 -19.03
CA LEU A 41 -13.71 7.18 -18.68
C LEU A 41 -15.14 7.73 -18.65
N GLU A 42 -16.04 7.08 -19.38
CA GLU A 42 -17.45 7.45 -19.47
C GLU A 42 -18.34 6.27 -19.07
N ILE A 43 -19.31 6.51 -18.19
CA ILE A 43 -20.35 5.51 -17.90
C ILE A 43 -21.42 5.60 -18.99
N LEU A 44 -21.52 4.55 -19.80
CA LEU A 44 -22.49 4.47 -20.89
C LEU A 44 -23.87 4.04 -20.41
N LYS A 45 -23.92 3.02 -19.55
CA LYS A 45 -25.18 2.37 -19.17
C LYS A 45 -25.09 1.65 -17.84
N TYR A 46 -26.16 1.76 -17.06
CA TYR A 46 -26.43 0.95 -15.88
C TYR A 46 -27.93 0.95 -15.57
N ASN A 47 -28.41 0.05 -14.70
CA ASN A 47 -29.78 0.09 -14.22
C ASN A 47 -29.87 1.00 -12.98
N GLY A 48 -30.43 2.20 -13.15
CA GLY A 48 -30.57 3.17 -12.06
C GLY A 48 -31.77 2.92 -11.14
N SER A 49 -32.76 2.11 -11.53
CA SER A 49 -33.93 1.85 -10.69
C SER A 49 -33.84 0.49 -10.01
N LEU A 50 -33.91 0.50 -8.69
CA LEU A 50 -33.73 -0.67 -7.84
C LEU A 50 -34.97 -0.93 -7.00
N ASN A 51 -35.51 -2.15 -7.06
CA ASN A 51 -36.50 -2.63 -6.10
C ASN A 51 -35.76 -3.57 -5.16
N VAL A 52 -35.60 -3.17 -3.90
CA VAL A 52 -34.78 -3.91 -2.93
C VAL A 52 -35.63 -4.58 -1.87
N PHE A 53 -35.27 -5.81 -1.54
CA PHE A 53 -35.90 -6.60 -0.48
C PHE A 53 -34.89 -6.94 0.63
N PRO A 54 -35.35 -7.13 1.88
CA PRO A 54 -34.46 -7.39 3.01
C PRO A 54 -33.72 -8.72 2.83
N GLY A 55 -32.39 -8.71 3.04
CA GLY A 55 -31.54 -9.89 2.93
C GLY A 55 -31.08 -10.25 1.51
N GLU A 56 -31.48 -9.48 0.49
CA GLU A 56 -31.16 -9.77 -0.90
C GLU A 56 -29.79 -9.21 -1.31
N THR A 57 -29.11 -9.94 -2.18
CA THR A 57 -27.97 -9.45 -2.96
C THR A 57 -28.40 -9.26 -4.41
N LEU A 58 -28.35 -8.02 -4.90
CA LEU A 58 -28.60 -7.72 -6.31
C LEU A 58 -27.27 -7.60 -7.05
N ASN A 59 -27.11 -8.39 -8.10
CA ASN A 59 -25.97 -8.29 -9.02
C ASN A 59 -26.39 -7.46 -10.24
N PHE A 60 -25.54 -6.55 -10.69
CA PHE A 60 -25.81 -5.70 -11.85
C PHE A 60 -24.52 -5.35 -12.58
N GLN A 61 -24.68 -4.81 -13.79
CA GLN A 61 -23.58 -4.48 -14.68
C GLN A 61 -23.55 -2.98 -14.99
N VAL A 62 -22.34 -2.44 -15.06
CA VAL A 62 -22.05 -1.06 -15.45
C VAL A 62 -21.21 -1.09 -16.72
N GLU A 63 -21.75 -0.55 -17.80
CA GLU A 63 -21.03 -0.39 -19.07
C GLU A 63 -20.24 0.92 -19.02
N VAL A 64 -18.92 0.81 -19.17
CA VAL A 64 -17.98 1.93 -19.17
C VAL A 64 -17.21 1.93 -20.48
N GLU A 65 -17.02 3.09 -21.09
CA GLU A 65 -16.13 3.28 -22.23
C GLU A 65 -14.87 4.03 -21.79
N ASN A 66 -13.72 3.45 -22.09
CA ASN A 66 -12.43 4.10 -21.96
C ASN A 66 -11.99 4.63 -23.32
N HIS A 67 -12.05 5.95 -23.47
CA HIS A 67 -11.68 6.67 -24.70
C HIS A 67 -10.17 6.82 -24.87
N ALA A 68 -9.36 6.48 -23.85
CA ALA A 68 -7.91 6.53 -23.94
C ALA A 68 -7.31 5.24 -24.53
N SER A 69 -6.06 5.34 -24.99
CA SER A 69 -5.29 4.19 -25.48
C SER A 69 -4.59 3.39 -24.36
N ILE A 70 -4.78 3.77 -23.10
CA ILE A 70 -4.18 3.11 -21.93
C ILE A 70 -5.28 2.60 -20.99
N SER A 71 -4.98 1.57 -20.20
CA SER A 71 -5.91 1.06 -19.17
C SER A 71 -5.85 1.93 -17.92
N TYR A 72 -6.99 2.09 -17.25
CA TYR A 72 -7.07 2.76 -15.94
C TYR A 72 -7.52 1.79 -14.85
N ASN A 73 -7.10 2.05 -13.62
CA ASN A 73 -7.75 1.49 -12.44
C ASN A 73 -8.80 2.47 -11.93
N ALA A 74 -10.03 2.01 -11.77
CA ALA A 74 -11.14 2.86 -11.33
C ALA A 74 -12.04 2.13 -10.34
N SER A 75 -12.60 2.87 -9.40
CA SER A 75 -13.64 2.41 -8.49
C SER A 75 -14.97 3.07 -8.86
N LEU A 76 -16.06 2.36 -8.58
CA LEU A 76 -17.42 2.88 -8.76
C LEU A 76 -17.96 3.36 -7.41
N LEU A 77 -18.31 4.64 -7.33
CA LEU A 77 -19.00 5.21 -6.19
C LEU A 77 -20.51 5.18 -6.45
N PHE A 78 -21.24 4.49 -5.58
CA PHE A 78 -22.68 4.34 -5.66
C PHE A 78 -23.39 5.28 -4.68
N CYS A 79 -24.42 5.97 -5.15
CA CYS A 79 -25.24 6.86 -4.35
C CYS A 79 -26.72 6.58 -4.60
N LEU A 80 -27.47 6.25 -3.56
CA LEU A 80 -28.92 6.13 -3.60
C LEU A 80 -29.55 7.49 -3.33
N ASN A 81 -30.71 7.74 -3.92
CA ASN A 81 -31.52 8.91 -3.65
C ASN A 81 -31.95 9.03 -2.17
N ASP A 82 -32.05 7.91 -1.46
CA ASP A 82 -32.21 7.85 0.00
C ASP A 82 -30.88 7.49 0.67
N THR A 83 -30.15 8.53 1.07
CA THR A 83 -28.85 8.37 1.72
C THR A 83 -28.95 7.79 3.13
N GLU A 84 -30.08 8.00 3.82
CA GLU A 84 -30.29 7.44 5.17
C GLU A 84 -30.51 5.93 5.08
N TYR A 85 -31.33 5.49 4.12
CA TYR A 85 -31.52 4.07 3.83
C TYR A 85 -30.19 3.42 3.43
N GLN A 86 -29.42 4.04 2.52
CA GLN A 86 -28.11 3.54 2.11
C GLN A 86 -27.19 3.32 3.32
N GLN A 87 -26.98 4.35 4.15
CA GLN A 87 -26.06 4.29 5.29
C GLN A 87 -26.44 3.22 6.33
N LYS A 88 -27.74 2.94 6.51
CA LYS A 88 -28.22 1.99 7.52
C LYS A 88 -28.30 0.56 7.02
N PHE A 89 -28.57 0.36 5.73
CA PHE A 89 -29.09 -0.92 5.25
C PHE A 89 -28.41 -1.47 4.00
N VAL A 90 -27.59 -0.69 3.29
CA VAL A 90 -27.04 -1.09 2.00
C VAL A 90 -25.52 -1.09 2.04
N THR A 91 -24.93 -2.20 1.60
CA THR A 91 -23.50 -2.30 1.32
C THR A 91 -23.32 -2.52 -0.18
N PHE A 92 -22.51 -1.68 -0.82
CA PHE A 92 -22.14 -1.84 -2.23
C PHE A 92 -20.82 -2.60 -2.37
N SER A 93 -20.62 -3.24 -3.52
CA SER A 93 -19.32 -3.78 -3.91
C SER A 93 -18.26 -2.67 -3.94
N ASP A 94 -17.11 -2.92 -3.32
CA ASP A 94 -15.96 -2.00 -3.28
C ASP A 94 -14.79 -2.56 -4.11
N TYR A 95 -15.02 -2.69 -5.42
CA TYR A 95 -14.03 -3.21 -6.35
C TYR A 95 -13.21 -2.11 -7.01
N VAL A 96 -11.95 -2.45 -7.31
CA VAL A 96 -11.09 -1.68 -8.22
C VAL A 96 -11.08 -2.42 -9.56
N TYR A 97 -11.55 -1.76 -10.60
CA TYR A 97 -11.68 -2.30 -11.94
C TYR A 97 -10.51 -1.87 -12.83
N ALA A 98 -9.93 -2.82 -13.55
CA ALA A 98 -9.05 -2.52 -14.68
C ALA A 98 -9.91 -2.23 -15.92
N VAL A 99 -10.04 -0.95 -16.29
CA VAL A 99 -10.82 -0.49 -17.43
C VAL A 99 -9.90 -0.35 -18.65
N ASN A 100 -9.87 -1.38 -19.48
CA ASN A 100 -9.06 -1.42 -20.70
C ASN A 100 -9.61 -0.48 -21.78
N PRO A 101 -8.78 -0.04 -22.75
CA PRO A 101 -9.24 0.77 -23.89
C PRO A 101 -10.48 0.17 -24.59
N GLY A 102 -11.45 1.03 -24.88
CA GLY A 102 -12.75 0.63 -25.45
C GLY A 102 -13.81 0.32 -24.39
N ARG A 103 -14.81 -0.48 -24.77
CA ARG A 103 -15.96 -0.79 -23.91
C ARG A 103 -15.68 -1.95 -22.96
N CYS A 104 -15.94 -1.71 -21.69
CA CYS A 104 -15.83 -2.67 -20.60
C CYS A 104 -17.19 -2.85 -19.92
N ILE A 105 -17.46 -4.08 -19.49
CA ILE A 105 -18.60 -4.42 -18.64
C ILE A 105 -18.04 -4.71 -17.26
N LEU A 106 -18.46 -3.92 -16.27
CA LEU A 106 -18.01 -4.04 -14.88
C LEU A 106 -19.14 -4.69 -14.07
N ASP A 107 -18.88 -5.87 -13.51
CA ASP A 107 -19.83 -6.54 -12.63
C ASP A 107 -19.75 -5.93 -11.21
N SER A 108 -20.90 -5.57 -10.66
CA SER A 108 -21.04 -4.98 -9.33
C SER A 108 -22.22 -5.63 -8.59
N TRP A 109 -22.26 -5.45 -7.28
CA TRP A 109 -23.38 -5.91 -6.48
C TRP A 109 -23.72 -4.92 -5.37
N LEU A 110 -24.94 -5.03 -4.86
CA LEU A 110 -25.34 -4.44 -3.60
C LEU A 110 -26.01 -5.51 -2.74
N TRP A 111 -25.74 -5.45 -1.44
CA TRP A 111 -26.37 -6.29 -0.42
C TRP A 111 -27.26 -5.43 0.46
N VAL A 112 -28.44 -5.95 0.79
CA VAL A 112 -29.41 -5.28 1.65
C VAL A 112 -29.57 -6.04 2.95
N SER A 113 -29.41 -5.33 4.06
CA SER A 113 -29.55 -5.88 5.40
C SER A 113 -30.90 -6.55 5.61
N ASN A 114 -30.91 -7.67 6.36
CA ASN A 114 -32.13 -8.35 6.80
C ASN A 114 -33.07 -7.45 7.63
N ALA A 115 -32.53 -6.39 8.23
CA ALA A 115 -33.30 -5.42 9.04
C ALA A 115 -33.91 -4.29 8.22
N ALA A 116 -33.63 -4.21 6.91
CA ALA A 116 -34.13 -3.14 6.06
C ALA A 116 -35.64 -3.28 5.81
N PRO A 117 -36.39 -2.18 5.63
CA PRO A 117 -37.70 -2.24 4.99
C PRO A 117 -37.56 -2.39 3.47
N ALA A 118 -38.52 -3.03 2.79
CA ALA A 118 -38.51 -3.05 1.32
C ALA A 118 -38.66 -1.62 0.76
N ALA A 119 -37.93 -1.30 -0.31
CA ALA A 119 -37.88 0.05 -0.86
C ALA A 119 -37.70 0.05 -2.39
N ASN A 120 -38.13 1.14 -3.02
CA ASN A 120 -37.80 1.44 -4.42
C ASN A 120 -36.87 2.64 -4.42
N LEU A 121 -35.66 2.46 -4.95
CA LEU A 121 -34.57 3.42 -4.86
C LEU A 121 -34.06 3.77 -6.26
N GLU A 122 -33.50 4.96 -6.37
CA GLU A 122 -32.76 5.39 -7.55
C GLU A 122 -31.27 5.46 -7.22
N MET A 123 -30.44 4.89 -8.09
CA MET A 123 -29.00 4.83 -7.96
C MET A 123 -28.33 5.75 -8.98
N ALA A 124 -27.36 6.51 -8.51
CA ALA A 124 -26.37 7.22 -9.31
C ALA A 124 -25.01 6.54 -9.13
N ILE A 125 -24.24 6.46 -10.22
CA ILE A 125 -22.89 5.91 -10.22
C ILE A 125 -21.93 6.99 -10.67
N THR A 126 -20.84 7.18 -9.92
CA THR A 126 -19.70 8.01 -10.33
C THR A 126 -18.49 7.11 -10.47
N ILE A 127 -17.76 7.25 -11.58
CA ILE A 127 -16.47 6.58 -11.74
C ILE A 127 -15.37 7.45 -11.16
N ILE A 128 -14.62 6.90 -10.21
CA ILE A 128 -13.46 7.56 -9.61
C ILE A 128 -12.25 6.84 -10.16
N ARG A 129 -11.44 7.56 -10.95
CA ARG A 129 -10.10 7.07 -11.28
C ARG A 129 -9.33 6.97 -9.99
N SER A 130 -8.90 5.76 -9.63
CA SER A 130 -7.91 5.64 -8.57
C SER A 130 -6.69 6.43 -9.04
N PRO A 131 -6.07 7.26 -8.17
CA PRO A 131 -4.76 7.78 -8.52
C PRO A 131 -3.94 6.58 -8.94
N GLU A 132 -3.33 6.64 -10.13
CA GLU A 132 -2.60 5.50 -10.66
C GLU A 132 -1.78 4.91 -9.51
N PRO A 133 -1.84 3.60 -9.21
CA PRO A 133 -0.67 3.01 -8.57
C PRO A 133 0.44 3.38 -9.53
N TYR A 134 1.36 4.24 -9.05
CA TYR A 134 2.47 4.84 -9.79
C TYR A 134 2.64 4.15 -11.12
N SER A 135 2.34 4.84 -12.23
CA SER A 135 2.49 4.33 -13.60
C SER A 135 3.51 3.20 -13.59
N ASN A 136 3.08 1.97 -13.86
CA ASN A 136 3.99 0.91 -14.26
C ASN A 136 4.54 1.36 -15.62
N SER A 137 5.41 2.37 -15.58
CA SER A 137 6.42 2.59 -16.58
C SER A 137 7.06 1.23 -16.73
N THR A 138 6.88 0.67 -17.91
CA THR A 138 7.65 -0.49 -18.35
C THR A 138 9.05 -0.02 -18.76
N GLU A 139 9.49 1.17 -18.34
CA GLU A 139 10.90 1.36 -18.03
C GLU A 139 11.16 0.75 -16.65
N PRO A 140 12.08 -0.20 -16.51
CA PRO A 140 12.46 -0.69 -15.19
C PRO A 140 12.94 0.51 -14.36
N ALA A 141 12.11 0.96 -13.42
CA ALA A 141 12.59 1.81 -12.34
C ALA A 141 13.70 1.01 -11.69
N SER A 142 14.94 1.41 -11.93
CA SER A 142 16.14 0.63 -11.61
C SER A 142 16.46 0.63 -10.11
N GLY A 143 15.44 0.61 -9.26
CA GLY A 143 15.52 0.54 -7.82
C GLY A 143 14.15 0.23 -7.21
N SER A 144 14.09 -0.82 -6.39
CA SER A 144 12.96 -1.07 -5.49
C SER A 144 12.76 0.14 -4.58
N ALA A 145 11.52 0.46 -4.20
CA ALA A 145 11.23 1.55 -3.28
C ALA A 145 12.10 1.43 -2.01
N PRO A 146 12.59 2.53 -1.41
CA PRO A 146 13.45 2.45 -0.23
C PRO A 146 12.90 1.57 0.92
N SER A 147 11.59 1.63 1.18
CA SER A 147 10.92 0.76 2.17
C SER A 147 11.03 -0.73 1.82
N ALA A 148 10.86 -1.06 0.55
CA ALA A 148 10.92 -2.42 -0.01
C ALA A 148 12.36 -2.96 -0.02
N THR A 149 13.33 -2.11 -0.36
CA THR A 149 14.77 -2.40 -0.22
C THR A 149 15.11 -2.70 1.24
N LEU A 150 14.66 -1.85 2.18
CA LEU A 150 14.91 -2.03 3.60
C LEU A 150 14.28 -3.33 4.14
N PHE A 151 13.03 -3.61 3.78
CA PHE A 151 12.32 -4.82 4.18
C PHE A 151 13.03 -6.09 3.72
N SER A 152 13.31 -6.17 2.41
CA SER A 152 13.94 -7.36 1.82
C SER A 152 15.31 -7.64 2.44
N ALA A 153 16.12 -6.60 2.67
CA ALA A 153 17.41 -6.74 3.33
C ALA A 153 17.30 -7.07 4.83
N GLY A 154 16.33 -6.50 5.55
CA GLY A 154 16.05 -6.83 6.95
C GLY A 154 15.60 -8.28 7.12
N ALA A 155 14.72 -8.76 6.23
CA ALA A 155 14.32 -10.17 6.17
C ALA A 155 15.52 -11.09 5.90
N LYS A 156 16.41 -10.71 4.97
CA LYS A 156 17.63 -11.49 4.70
C LYS A 156 18.58 -11.51 5.90
N TRP A 157 18.76 -10.39 6.59
CA TRP A 157 19.56 -10.32 7.81
C TRP A 157 18.98 -11.21 8.91
N ALA A 158 17.67 -11.17 9.12
CA ALA A 158 16.98 -12.00 10.10
C ALA A 158 17.15 -13.50 9.78
N ALA A 159 16.95 -13.91 8.53
CA ALA A 159 17.16 -15.29 8.09
C ALA A 159 18.61 -15.77 8.24
N GLY A 160 19.59 -14.87 8.24
CA GLY A 160 21.01 -15.21 8.25
C GLY A 160 21.41 -16.09 7.05
N ASN A 161 21.89 -17.30 7.32
CA ASN A 161 22.22 -18.29 6.29
C ASN A 161 21.03 -19.16 5.87
N GLY A 162 19.89 -19.00 6.54
CA GLY A 162 18.64 -19.69 6.23
C GLY A 162 18.09 -19.30 4.86
N THR A 163 17.24 -20.17 4.33
CA THR A 163 16.58 -19.95 3.03
C THR A 163 15.09 -20.28 3.05
N SER A 164 14.58 -21.04 4.01
CA SER A 164 13.17 -21.40 4.09
C SER A 164 12.38 -20.34 4.85
N VAL A 165 11.29 -19.85 4.24
CA VAL A 165 10.43 -18.82 4.82
C VAL A 165 9.00 -19.30 4.89
N LEU A 166 8.36 -19.12 6.05
CA LEU A 166 6.91 -19.16 6.19
C LEU A 166 6.37 -17.74 6.17
N TYR A 167 5.52 -17.39 5.21
CA TYR A 167 4.91 -16.09 5.09
C TYR A 167 3.41 -16.14 5.38
N ILE A 168 3.04 -15.58 6.53
CA ILE A 168 1.66 -15.52 7.02
C ILE A 168 1.09 -14.17 6.61
N ASN A 169 0.31 -14.18 5.52
CA ASN A 169 -0.05 -12.98 4.76
C ASN A 169 -1.56 -12.75 4.69
N TRP A 170 -1.93 -11.50 4.44
CA TRP A 170 -3.33 -11.08 4.44
C TRP A 170 -4.18 -11.76 3.38
N PHE A 171 -3.65 -12.00 2.18
CA PHE A 171 -4.42 -12.59 1.09
C PHE A 171 -4.88 -14.01 1.41
N ASP A 172 -3.95 -14.87 1.86
CA ASP A 172 -4.31 -16.25 2.18
C ASP A 172 -5.20 -16.29 3.44
N ASN A 173 -4.94 -15.45 4.44
CA ASN A 173 -5.80 -15.33 5.63
C ASN A 173 -7.23 -14.87 5.25
N TYR A 174 -7.35 -13.86 4.38
CA TYR A 174 -8.63 -13.41 3.85
C TYR A 174 -9.35 -14.56 3.15
N LEU A 175 -8.73 -15.21 2.16
CA LEU A 175 -9.35 -16.30 1.41
C LEU A 175 -9.85 -17.44 2.31
N ALA A 176 -9.12 -17.77 3.38
CA ALA A 176 -9.48 -18.83 4.30
C ALA A 176 -10.68 -18.48 5.20
N HIS A 177 -10.80 -17.23 5.65
CA HIS A 177 -11.67 -16.89 6.78
C HIS A 177 -12.79 -15.89 6.47
N HIS A 178 -12.66 -15.05 5.42
CA HIS A 178 -13.61 -13.94 5.17
C HIS A 178 -15.07 -14.39 5.01
N LEU A 179 -15.31 -15.61 4.52
CA LEU A 179 -16.67 -16.15 4.34
C LEU A 179 -17.19 -16.94 5.53
N THR A 180 -16.33 -17.39 6.46
CA THR A 180 -16.70 -18.33 7.52
C THR A 180 -16.92 -17.63 8.84
N ASP A 181 -15.83 -17.18 9.44
CA ASP A 181 -15.73 -16.60 10.78
C ASP A 181 -15.28 -15.13 10.71
N GLY A 182 -14.81 -14.70 9.52
CA GLY A 182 -14.33 -13.36 9.25
C GLY A 182 -15.35 -12.39 8.66
N ALA A 183 -16.59 -12.83 8.42
CA ALA A 183 -17.67 -11.96 7.92
C ALA A 183 -18.03 -10.83 8.92
N GLU A 184 -17.75 -11.04 10.21
CA GLU A 184 -17.96 -10.05 11.28
C GLU A 184 -16.66 -9.33 11.69
N TRP A 185 -15.51 -9.68 11.10
CA TRP A 185 -14.27 -8.96 11.40
C TRP A 185 -14.38 -7.52 10.90
N GLY A 186 -13.65 -6.60 11.54
CA GLY A 186 -13.60 -5.20 11.08
C GLY A 186 -13.25 -5.13 9.59
N PRO A 187 -13.55 -4.02 8.89
CA PRO A 187 -13.46 -3.98 7.43
C PRO A 187 -12.10 -4.53 6.98
N TRP A 188 -12.13 -5.49 6.05
CA TRP A 188 -10.90 -6.13 5.62
C TRP A 188 -10.02 -5.13 4.93
N TRP A 189 -8.75 -5.16 5.31
CA TRP A 189 -7.80 -4.20 4.80
C TRP A 189 -7.52 -4.49 3.32
N ARG A 190 -7.80 -3.51 2.45
CA ARG A 190 -7.36 -3.49 1.03
C ARG A 190 -7.75 -4.74 0.22
N GLU A 191 -8.98 -5.24 0.34
CA GLU A 191 -9.44 -6.49 -0.32
C GLU A 191 -9.00 -6.63 -1.79
N GLY A 192 -9.18 -5.58 -2.60
CA GLY A 192 -8.80 -5.58 -4.02
C GLY A 192 -7.29 -5.59 -4.32
N GLY A 193 -6.43 -5.35 -3.34
CA GLY A 193 -4.97 -5.25 -3.48
C GLY A 193 -4.18 -6.38 -2.81
N LEU A 194 -4.83 -7.23 -2.00
CA LEU A 194 -4.15 -8.23 -1.17
C LEU A 194 -3.29 -9.21 -1.98
N GLU A 195 -3.77 -9.66 -3.14
CA GLU A 195 -2.99 -10.58 -3.99
C GLU A 195 -1.73 -9.92 -4.54
N THR A 196 -1.84 -8.66 -4.97
CA THR A 196 -0.71 -7.88 -5.50
C THR A 196 0.32 -7.63 -4.42
N ILE A 197 -0.11 -7.28 -3.21
CA ILE A 197 0.75 -7.12 -2.03
C ILE A 197 1.49 -8.44 -1.76
N LYS A 198 0.77 -9.55 -1.59
CA LYS A 198 1.35 -10.88 -1.36
C LYS A 198 2.41 -11.22 -2.43
N ASN A 199 2.06 -11.11 -3.71
CA ASN A 199 2.95 -11.48 -4.80
C ASN A 199 4.21 -10.60 -4.85
N SER A 200 4.07 -9.31 -4.50
CA SER A 200 5.19 -8.38 -4.39
C SER A 200 6.11 -8.77 -3.23
N THR A 201 5.57 -9.07 -2.05
CA THR A 201 6.38 -9.55 -0.90
C THR A 201 7.12 -10.83 -1.22
N VAL A 202 6.43 -11.81 -1.81
CA VAL A 202 7.03 -13.08 -2.22
C VAL A 202 8.19 -12.83 -3.16
N THR A 203 7.98 -12.01 -4.20
CA THR A 203 9.02 -11.65 -5.18
C THR A 203 10.22 -10.99 -4.51
N MET A 204 9.99 -10.05 -3.58
CA MET A 204 11.07 -9.38 -2.84
C MET A 204 11.89 -10.34 -1.99
N LEU A 205 11.23 -11.28 -1.31
CA LEU A 205 11.91 -12.30 -0.49
C LEU A 205 12.69 -13.28 -1.39
N GLU A 206 12.10 -13.74 -2.48
CA GLU A 206 12.73 -14.65 -3.44
C GLU A 206 13.96 -14.03 -4.12
N GLN A 207 13.93 -12.73 -4.41
CA GLN A 207 15.10 -11.98 -4.90
C GLN A 207 16.27 -11.97 -3.91
N GLN A 208 16.02 -12.20 -2.61
CA GLN A 208 17.06 -12.38 -1.59
C GLN A 208 17.52 -13.84 -1.43
N GLY A 209 17.09 -14.73 -2.34
CA GLY A 209 17.41 -16.15 -2.33
C GLY A 209 16.62 -16.96 -1.30
N LEU A 210 15.49 -16.42 -0.84
CA LEU A 210 14.59 -17.09 0.08
C LEU A 210 13.55 -17.93 -0.67
N LYS A 211 13.11 -19.05 -0.09
CA LYS A 211 12.08 -19.95 -0.61
C LYS A 211 10.83 -19.77 0.24
N VAL A 212 9.81 -19.15 -0.34
CA VAL A 212 8.64 -18.72 0.42
C VAL A 212 7.53 -19.78 0.36
N THR A 213 7.04 -20.19 1.52
CA THR A 213 5.79 -20.94 1.69
C THR A 213 4.77 -20.02 2.30
N CYS A 214 3.62 -19.85 1.66
CA CYS A 214 2.56 -19.00 2.18
C CYS A 214 1.56 -19.80 3.01
N ALA A 215 0.99 -19.19 4.05
CA ALA A 215 -0.03 -19.81 4.90
C ALA A 215 -1.07 -18.77 5.37
N PRO A 216 -2.35 -19.19 5.53
CA PRO A 216 -3.40 -18.31 6.03
C PRO A 216 -3.32 -18.08 7.55
N ASP A 217 -2.75 -19.05 8.29
CA ASP A 217 -2.74 -19.08 9.76
C ASP A 217 -1.35 -19.43 10.29
N VAL A 218 -1.11 -19.11 11.57
CA VAL A 218 0.07 -19.58 12.30
C VAL A 218 -0.05 -21.10 12.54
N PRO A 219 0.82 -21.95 11.95
CA PRO A 219 0.80 -23.38 12.19
C PRO A 219 1.17 -23.70 13.64
N THR A 220 0.76 -24.87 14.14
CA THR A 220 1.14 -25.33 15.50
C THR A 220 2.63 -25.61 15.65
N ASN A 221 3.37 -25.72 14.56
CA ASN A 221 4.82 -25.86 14.55
C ASN A 221 5.43 -25.03 13.41
N ILE A 222 6.35 -24.14 13.79
CA ILE A 222 7.08 -23.26 12.86
C ILE A 222 8.59 -23.58 12.80
N SER A 223 9.07 -24.59 13.54
CA SER A 223 10.50 -24.97 13.61
C SER A 223 11.10 -25.50 12.31
N GLY A 224 10.26 -25.82 11.31
CA GLY A 224 10.70 -26.27 9.98
C GLY A 224 11.17 -25.14 9.06
N TYR A 225 11.08 -23.88 9.50
CA TYR A 225 11.45 -22.70 8.71
C TYR A 225 12.61 -21.96 9.36
N ASP A 226 13.48 -21.38 8.55
CA ASP A 226 14.59 -20.53 9.01
C ASP A 226 14.10 -19.13 9.40
N LEU A 227 13.01 -18.67 8.76
CA LEU A 227 12.38 -17.38 8.99
C LEU A 227 10.85 -17.50 8.93
N VAL A 228 10.16 -16.82 9.84
CA VAL A 228 8.69 -16.62 9.76
C VAL A 228 8.38 -15.14 9.62
N VAL A 229 7.62 -14.78 8.59
CA VAL A 229 7.16 -13.42 8.32
C VAL A 229 5.68 -13.32 8.70
N PHE A 230 5.37 -12.47 9.68
CA PHE A 230 4.00 -12.19 10.11
C PHE A 230 3.54 -10.84 9.57
N GLU A 231 2.53 -10.87 8.69
CA GLU A 231 1.88 -9.68 8.15
C GLU A 231 0.37 -9.67 8.43
N ALA A 232 -0.30 -10.83 8.34
CA ALA A 232 -1.72 -10.94 8.64
C ALA A 232 -2.00 -10.82 10.15
N TRP A 233 -2.57 -9.70 10.56
CA TRP A 233 -2.87 -9.44 11.97
C TRP A 233 -3.88 -10.46 12.52
N PHE A 234 -4.90 -10.78 11.73
CA PHE A 234 -5.96 -11.68 12.14
C PHE A 234 -5.55 -13.16 12.09
N ALA A 235 -4.37 -13.50 11.58
CA ALA A 235 -3.79 -14.84 11.76
C ALA A 235 -3.17 -15.01 13.16
N VAL A 236 -2.87 -13.91 13.85
CA VAL A 236 -2.13 -13.89 15.11
C VAL A 236 -3.06 -13.73 16.31
N GLU A 237 -2.71 -14.38 17.42
CA GLU A 237 -3.46 -14.38 18.67
C GLU A 237 -2.48 -14.53 19.85
N PRO A 238 -2.89 -14.17 21.09
CA PRO A 238 -2.02 -14.29 22.26
C PRO A 238 -1.48 -15.70 22.51
N LYS A 239 -2.23 -16.73 22.14
CA LYS A 239 -1.81 -18.14 22.25
C LYS A 239 -0.55 -18.45 21.42
N HIS A 240 -0.25 -17.66 20.39
CA HIS A 240 0.92 -17.85 19.54
C HIS A 240 2.20 -17.24 20.13
N SER A 241 2.10 -16.40 21.17
CA SER A 241 3.28 -15.73 21.74
C SER A 241 4.31 -16.72 22.29
N GLN A 242 3.87 -17.78 22.98
CA GLN A 242 4.80 -18.79 23.50
C GLN A 242 5.47 -19.58 22.38
N LEU A 243 4.73 -19.92 21.31
CA LEU A 243 5.28 -20.61 20.15
C LEU A 243 6.40 -19.80 19.49
N VAL A 244 6.20 -18.48 19.32
CA VAL A 244 7.22 -17.58 18.75
C VAL A 244 8.42 -17.46 19.66
N ARG A 245 8.20 -17.33 20.97
CA ARG A 245 9.26 -17.28 21.98
C ARG A 245 10.14 -18.54 21.95
N ASP A 246 9.53 -19.72 21.98
CA ASP A 246 10.23 -21.01 21.94
C ASP A 246 11.01 -21.17 20.63
N TYR A 247 10.42 -20.72 19.52
CA TYR A 247 11.05 -20.74 18.20
C TYR A 247 12.31 -19.86 18.16
N LEU A 248 12.24 -18.63 18.68
CA LEU A 248 13.39 -17.72 18.78
C LEU A 248 14.48 -18.28 19.71
N GLU A 249 14.12 -18.84 20.86
CA GLU A 249 15.07 -19.51 21.77
C GLU A 249 15.82 -20.64 21.07
N GLY A 250 15.14 -21.37 20.19
CA GLY A 250 15.71 -22.44 19.36
C GLY A 250 16.56 -21.97 18.17
N GLY A 251 16.72 -20.65 17.95
CA GLY A 251 17.47 -20.09 16.82
C GLY A 251 16.63 -19.80 15.58
N GLY A 252 15.31 -19.91 15.69
CA GLY A 252 14.37 -19.42 14.68
C GLY A 252 14.41 -17.90 14.57
N ASN A 253 13.96 -17.36 13.44
CA ASN A 253 14.01 -15.92 13.18
C ASN A 253 12.66 -15.41 12.72
N VAL A 254 12.31 -14.17 13.06
CA VAL A 254 11.02 -13.60 12.68
C VAL A 254 11.15 -12.22 12.05
N VAL A 255 10.25 -11.95 11.11
CA VAL A 255 9.93 -10.60 10.67
C VAL A 255 8.50 -10.31 11.10
N ILE A 256 8.28 -9.20 11.79
CA ILE A 256 6.95 -8.78 12.24
C ILE A 256 6.63 -7.45 11.59
N MET A 257 5.53 -7.41 10.84
CA MET A 257 5.14 -6.21 10.10
C MET A 257 3.98 -5.49 10.77
N ALA A 258 3.94 -4.16 10.61
CA ALA A 258 2.74 -3.37 10.85
C ALA A 258 2.17 -3.50 12.26
N GLY A 259 0.84 -3.59 12.37
CA GLY A 259 0.09 -3.70 13.62
C GLY A 259 0.16 -5.09 14.27
N THR A 260 0.81 -6.08 13.66
CA THR A 260 0.84 -7.47 14.15
C THR A 260 1.22 -7.63 15.63
N PRO A 261 2.18 -6.89 16.22
CA PRO A 261 2.52 -7.02 17.64
C PRO A 261 1.30 -6.85 18.57
N CYS A 262 0.37 -5.96 18.22
CA CYS A 262 -0.84 -5.73 19.00
C CYS A 262 -1.66 -7.01 19.17
N TYR A 263 -1.71 -7.87 18.15
CA TYR A 263 -2.53 -9.08 18.12
C TYR A 263 -1.86 -10.28 18.82
N PHE A 264 -0.54 -10.21 19.04
CA PHE A 264 0.15 -11.08 20.00
C PHE A 264 -0.18 -10.71 21.44
N SER A 265 -0.46 -9.44 21.74
CA SER A 265 -0.75 -8.98 23.11
C SER A 265 -2.21 -9.19 23.53
N THR A 266 -3.15 -9.08 22.59
CA THR A 266 -4.59 -9.19 22.87
C THR A 266 -5.30 -9.90 21.73
N TYR A 267 -6.33 -10.68 22.07
CA TYR A 267 -7.20 -11.27 21.05
C TYR A 267 -8.11 -10.19 20.48
N CYS A 268 -7.95 -9.89 19.19
CA CYS A 268 -8.71 -8.88 18.47
C CYS A 268 -8.86 -9.29 17.00
N LYS A 269 -10.04 -9.12 16.41
CA LYS A 269 -10.29 -9.28 14.96
C LYS A 269 -10.89 -7.99 14.37
N ASP A 270 -10.44 -6.87 14.91
CA ASP A 270 -10.85 -5.52 14.58
C ASP A 270 -9.57 -4.71 14.29
N LEU A 271 -9.63 -3.71 13.39
CA LEU A 271 -8.48 -2.88 12.99
C LEU A 271 -7.99 -1.93 14.10
N TRP A 272 -8.71 -1.86 15.23
CA TRP A 272 -8.49 -0.96 16.35
C TRP A 272 -8.15 -1.74 17.63
N PRO A 273 -7.02 -2.46 17.68
CA PRO A 273 -6.67 -3.32 18.81
C PRO A 273 -6.46 -2.55 20.13
N TYR A 274 -6.31 -1.22 20.08
CA TYR A 274 -6.27 -0.37 21.28
C TYR A 274 -7.54 -0.50 22.14
N ARG A 275 -8.70 -0.81 21.54
CA ARG A 275 -9.96 -1.01 22.26
C ARG A 275 -9.93 -2.22 23.18
N THR A 276 -9.04 -3.17 22.91
CA THR A 276 -8.86 -4.41 23.68
C THR A 276 -7.49 -4.44 24.39
N GLY A 277 -6.83 -3.29 24.52
CA GLY A 277 -5.54 -3.17 25.22
C GLY A 277 -4.32 -3.49 24.37
N GLY A 278 -4.47 -3.67 23.06
CA GLY A 278 -3.40 -4.09 22.16
C GLY A 278 -2.24 -3.11 21.97
N MET A 279 -2.33 -1.89 22.51
CA MET A 279 -1.21 -0.94 22.53
C MET A 279 -0.19 -1.24 23.64
N ASN A 280 -0.57 -2.03 24.64
CA ASN A 280 0.33 -2.47 25.70
C ASN A 280 1.00 -3.80 25.30
N LEU A 281 2.28 -3.72 24.94
CA LEU A 281 3.08 -4.88 24.54
C LEU A 281 3.98 -5.38 25.68
N SER A 282 3.72 -5.00 26.93
CA SER A 282 4.58 -5.38 28.07
C SER A 282 4.76 -6.90 28.22
N SER A 283 3.78 -7.70 27.78
CA SER A 283 3.88 -9.17 27.78
C SER A 283 4.80 -9.73 26.70
N LEU A 284 5.20 -8.90 25.73
CA LEU A 284 6.08 -9.25 24.63
C LEU A 284 7.47 -8.63 24.79
N GLU A 285 7.65 -7.70 25.74
CA GLU A 285 8.86 -6.87 25.82
C GLU A 285 10.15 -7.67 25.85
N ASP A 286 10.18 -8.79 26.57
CA ASP A 286 11.37 -9.63 26.70
C ASP A 286 11.83 -10.20 25.37
N TRP A 287 10.92 -10.79 24.59
CA TRP A 287 11.27 -11.43 23.34
C TRP A 287 11.13 -10.53 22.13
N PHE A 288 10.17 -9.59 22.09
CA PHE A 288 9.96 -8.69 20.95
C PHE A 288 10.89 -7.48 20.98
N GLY A 289 11.29 -7.01 22.17
CA GLY A 289 12.16 -5.83 22.33
C GLY A 289 11.41 -4.50 22.39
N SER A 290 10.09 -4.49 22.53
CA SER A 290 9.29 -3.29 22.77
C SER A 290 8.09 -3.56 23.67
N ALA A 291 7.75 -2.61 24.53
CA ALA A 291 6.64 -2.70 25.47
C ALA A 291 5.42 -1.87 25.06
N CYS A 292 5.53 -1.03 24.03
CA CYS A 292 4.44 -0.13 23.69
C CYS A 292 4.38 0.25 22.22
N PHE A 293 3.16 0.21 21.71
CA PHE A 293 2.79 0.55 20.36
C PHE A 293 2.04 1.89 20.31
N ALA A 294 2.21 2.62 19.21
CA ALA A 294 1.40 3.80 18.90
C ALA A 294 1.12 3.88 17.39
N ASN A 295 0.15 4.72 17.04
CA ASN A 295 0.00 5.16 15.66
C ASN A 295 0.88 6.39 15.42
N SER A 296 1.54 6.47 14.28
CA SER A 296 2.33 7.60 13.81
C SER A 296 2.04 7.89 12.33
N GLY A 297 2.78 8.83 11.73
CA GLY A 297 2.58 9.32 10.39
C GLY A 297 3.68 10.29 9.94
N GLY A 298 3.53 10.82 8.73
CA GLY A 298 4.51 11.72 8.12
C GLY A 298 5.66 10.95 7.47
N THR A 299 6.88 11.44 7.64
CA THR A 299 8.09 10.87 7.02
C THR A 299 8.82 9.95 7.98
N ALA A 300 9.21 8.76 7.51
CA ALA A 300 10.16 7.89 8.18
C ALA A 300 11.52 7.93 7.46
N ASN A 301 12.59 8.14 8.23
CA ASN A 301 13.95 8.22 7.72
C ASN A 301 14.84 7.17 8.38
N LEU A 302 15.86 6.71 7.65
CA LEU A 302 16.92 5.89 8.23
C LEU A 302 17.69 6.65 9.31
N VAL A 303 18.05 5.93 10.36
CA VAL A 303 18.97 6.40 11.42
C VAL A 303 20.28 5.61 11.45
N VAL A 304 20.42 4.63 10.55
CA VAL A 304 21.62 3.81 10.33
C VAL A 304 22.05 3.94 8.88
N ASP A 305 23.36 4.04 8.65
CA ASP A 305 23.92 4.06 7.29
C ASP A 305 24.03 2.65 6.73
N ARG A 306 23.61 2.45 5.47
CA ARG A 306 23.70 1.18 4.73
C ARG A 306 23.19 -0.02 5.55
N PRO A 307 21.97 0.06 6.11
CA PRO A 307 21.43 -1.01 6.95
C PRO A 307 21.44 -2.32 6.17
N PHE A 308 21.92 -3.37 6.81
CA PHE A 308 22.01 -4.73 6.23
C PHE A 308 22.84 -4.81 4.93
N GLY A 309 23.76 -3.87 4.70
CA GLY A 309 24.57 -3.82 3.48
C GLY A 309 23.83 -3.27 2.26
N THR A 310 22.68 -2.63 2.46
CA THR A 310 21.94 -1.93 1.38
C THR A 310 22.70 -0.69 0.89
N VAL A 311 22.22 -0.12 -0.22
CA VAL A 311 22.69 1.17 -0.75
C VAL A 311 22.05 2.38 -0.06
N LEU A 312 21.11 2.16 0.87
CA LEU A 312 20.37 3.25 1.50
C LEU A 312 21.26 3.99 2.52
N GLU A 313 21.30 5.31 2.43
CA GLU A 313 22.15 6.13 3.29
C GLU A 313 21.40 6.62 4.53
N ASN A 314 22.12 6.93 5.59
CA ASN A 314 21.54 7.58 6.77
C ASN A 314 20.73 8.84 6.35
N GLN A 315 19.60 9.09 7.01
CA GLN A 315 18.62 10.13 6.68
C GLN A 315 17.86 9.94 5.37
N SER A 316 18.09 8.86 4.60
CA SER A 316 17.22 8.55 3.45
C SER A 316 15.79 8.34 3.92
N GLN A 317 14.85 8.99 3.23
CA GLN A 317 13.42 8.73 3.41
C GLN A 317 13.11 7.31 2.95
N VAL A 318 12.63 6.49 3.88
CA VAL A 318 12.19 5.11 3.59
C VAL A 318 10.71 5.02 3.34
N TYR A 319 9.93 5.89 3.97
CA TYR A 319 8.47 5.89 3.86
C TYR A 319 7.93 7.31 4.08
N HIS A 320 6.80 7.62 3.45
CA HIS A 320 6.06 8.85 3.70
C HIS A 320 4.56 8.62 3.53
N ILE A 321 3.77 9.20 4.42
CA ILE A 321 2.31 9.23 4.35
C ILE A 321 1.76 10.54 4.89
N ASP A 322 0.74 11.07 4.22
CA ASP A 322 0.00 12.28 4.64
C ASP A 322 -1.12 11.95 5.64
N ALA A 323 -0.93 10.95 6.50
CA ALA A 323 -1.94 10.50 7.48
C ALA A 323 -1.31 10.02 8.78
N TYR A 324 -2.12 10.00 9.86
CA TYR A 324 -1.69 9.61 11.21
C TYR A 324 -2.32 8.27 11.63
N GLY A 325 -2.07 7.24 10.82
CA GLY A 325 -2.64 5.90 10.97
C GLY A 325 -1.65 4.76 10.70
N CYS A 326 -0.37 5.08 10.57
CA CYS A 326 0.68 4.08 10.41
C CYS A 326 1.18 3.59 11.76
N TYR A 327 1.91 2.48 11.74
CA TYR A 327 2.32 1.77 12.93
C TYR A 327 3.65 2.29 13.46
N ALA A 328 3.83 2.29 14.78
CA ALA A 328 5.07 2.71 15.41
C ALA A 328 5.25 2.06 16.77
N LEU A 329 6.49 2.05 17.23
CA LEU A 329 6.84 1.67 18.60
C LEU A 329 7.39 2.90 19.33
N ILE A 330 6.94 3.08 20.58
CA ILE A 330 7.33 4.25 21.39
C ILE A 330 8.31 3.89 22.51
N SER A 331 8.55 2.59 22.72
CA SER A 331 9.63 2.08 23.56
C SER A 331 10.45 1.04 22.80
N MET A 332 11.68 0.85 23.24
CA MET A 332 12.54 -0.25 22.82
C MET A 332 13.35 -0.70 24.04
N SER A 333 13.70 -1.98 24.07
CA SER A 333 14.68 -2.51 25.01
C SER A 333 16.07 -1.92 24.74
N ASP A 334 16.93 -1.91 25.76
CA ASP A 334 18.29 -1.33 25.66
C ASP A 334 19.20 -2.08 24.67
N ASP A 335 18.88 -3.33 24.35
CA ASP A 335 19.56 -4.19 23.39
C ASP A 335 18.93 -4.16 21.98
N SER A 336 17.81 -3.47 21.81
CA SER A 336 17.20 -3.22 20.50
C SER A 336 17.88 -2.08 19.76
N THR A 337 18.04 -2.22 18.43
CA THR A 337 18.60 -1.16 17.57
C THR A 337 17.57 -0.65 16.58
N ALA A 338 17.21 0.64 16.71
CA ALA A 338 16.39 1.31 15.70
C ALA A 338 17.16 1.45 14.37
N ILE A 339 16.51 1.08 13.28
CA ILE A 339 17.03 1.19 11.92
C ILE A 339 16.45 2.42 11.21
N ALA A 340 15.17 2.71 11.48
CA ALA A 340 14.47 3.87 10.96
C ALA A 340 13.50 4.45 11.99
N ARG A 341 13.27 5.76 11.93
CA ARG A 341 12.35 6.47 12.81
C ARG A 341 11.41 7.38 12.02
N TRP A 342 10.20 7.51 12.52
CA TRP A 342 9.27 8.56 12.12
C TRP A 342 9.81 9.94 12.53
N SER A 343 9.34 10.99 11.87
CA SER A 343 9.73 12.38 12.16
C SER A 343 9.42 12.84 13.59
N ASP A 344 8.48 12.19 14.28
CA ASP A 344 8.16 12.41 15.70
C ASP A 344 9.08 11.66 16.67
N GLY A 345 10.07 10.91 16.15
CA GLY A 345 11.05 10.14 16.91
C GLY A 345 10.60 8.73 17.26
N THR A 346 9.35 8.35 17.01
CA THR A 346 8.89 6.97 17.21
C THR A 346 9.54 6.02 16.20
N VAL A 347 9.57 4.73 16.52
CA VAL A 347 10.35 3.74 15.76
C VAL A 347 9.53 3.21 14.59
N PHE A 348 10.10 3.32 13.39
CA PHE A 348 9.53 2.76 12.14
C PHE A 348 10.02 1.34 11.91
N ALA A 349 11.32 1.10 12.10
CA ALA A 349 11.92 -0.23 11.96
C ALA A 349 13.03 -0.43 13.00
N PHE A 350 13.16 -1.65 13.51
CA PHE A 350 14.22 -2.01 14.45
C PHE A 350 14.62 -3.48 14.31
N VAL A 351 15.75 -3.81 14.92
CA VAL A 351 16.22 -5.18 15.12
C VAL A 351 16.40 -5.49 16.60
N HIS A 352 16.16 -6.74 16.95
CA HIS A 352 16.36 -7.28 18.29
C HIS A 352 16.82 -8.74 18.19
N GLU A 353 17.53 -9.21 19.21
CA GLU A 353 17.95 -10.60 19.34
C GLU A 353 17.37 -11.18 20.62
N TYR A 354 16.81 -12.38 20.53
CA TYR A 354 16.26 -13.09 21.68
C TYR A 354 16.66 -14.56 21.62
N GLY A 355 17.30 -15.05 22.69
CA GLY A 355 17.90 -16.38 22.68
C GLY A 355 18.97 -16.51 21.60
N ALA A 356 18.78 -17.44 20.67
CA ALA A 356 19.64 -17.61 19.50
C ALA A 356 19.03 -17.03 18.21
N GLY A 357 17.83 -16.44 18.31
CA GLY A 357 17.03 -15.96 17.19
C GLY A 357 17.13 -14.46 16.98
N ARG A 358 16.70 -14.02 15.80
CA ARG A 358 16.65 -12.60 15.39
C ARG A 358 15.25 -12.15 15.07
N ILE A 359 14.99 -10.88 15.36
CA ILE A 359 13.73 -10.21 15.08
C ILE A 359 14.02 -8.98 14.26
N TYR A 360 13.29 -8.84 13.14
CA TYR A 360 13.20 -7.60 12.40
C TYR A 360 11.75 -7.11 12.43
N TYR A 361 11.55 -5.84 12.78
CA TYR A 361 10.25 -5.19 12.69
C TYR A 361 10.28 -4.07 11.68
N GLN A 362 9.20 -3.93 10.92
CA GLN A 362 8.97 -2.78 10.06
C GLN A 362 7.50 -2.38 10.09
N ALA A 363 7.27 -1.09 10.34
CA ALA A 363 5.94 -0.51 10.45
C ALA A 363 5.15 -0.65 9.15
N GLU A 364 5.67 -0.19 8.01
CA GLU A 364 4.89 -0.22 6.77
C GLU A 364 5.77 -0.55 5.58
N LEU A 365 5.14 -0.96 4.48
CA LEU A 365 5.80 -1.12 3.20
C LEU A 365 5.12 -0.29 2.12
N VAL A 366 5.93 0.37 1.30
CA VAL A 366 5.45 0.90 0.01
C VAL A 366 5.50 -0.26 -0.98
N TRP A 367 4.34 -0.58 -1.53
CA TRP A 367 4.12 -1.63 -2.52
C TRP A 367 4.13 -1.06 -3.93
#